data_AF-A0A3D0P635-F1
#
_entry.id   AF-A0A3D0P635-F1
#
_cell.length_a   1.000
_cell.length_b   1.000
_cell.length_c   1.000
_cell.angle_alpha   90.00
_cell.angle_beta   90.00
_cell.angle_gamma   90.00
#
_symmetry.space_group_name_H-M   'P 1'
#
loop_
_entity.id
_entity.type
_entity.pdbx_description
1 polymer ?
#
loop_
_entity_poly.entity_id
_entity_poly.type
_entity_poly.pdbx_seq_one_letter_code
_entity_poly.pdbx_strand_id
1 'polypeptide(L)'
;MKIALVFLVFSVLVNAQTENSRTERADVDDRSVEISLQSECELNDSIRLRLSNGDKWAIAVKTDRLYYRTGRSVNLSNVREFYVLPVDTDIGLQYYVDKFAFPNEKVQIPAIPSSDNSFVGWIAPRDSISFSVPKKYLREDLMIVVRINYEWEMTKNGALLARPEHRLVFRGIDLPESLGKCR
;
A
#
# COMPACT_ATOMS: atom_id res chain seq x y z
N MET A 1 85.93 -10.64 25.03
CA MET A 1 84.83 -11.41 24.41
C MET A 1 83.78 -10.41 23.96
N LYS A 2 83.56 -10.26 22.65
CA LYS A 2 82.69 -9.23 22.03
C LYS A 2 81.24 -9.72 22.07
N ILE A 3 80.31 -8.93 22.60
CA ILE A 3 78.87 -9.18 22.49
C ILE A 3 78.28 -8.08 21.62
N ALA A 4 77.74 -8.48 20.46
CA ALA A 4 77.12 -7.62 19.47
C ALA A 4 75.66 -7.32 19.87
N LEU A 5 75.29 -6.04 19.81
CA LEU A 5 73.93 -5.56 20.03
C LEU A 5 73.20 -5.59 18.68
N VAL A 6 72.24 -6.49 18.52
CA VAL A 6 71.38 -6.58 17.32
C VAL A 6 70.11 -5.76 17.57
N PHE A 7 69.91 -4.72 16.75
CA PHE A 7 68.68 -3.94 16.69
C PHE A 7 67.59 -4.74 15.95
N LEU A 8 66.44 -4.93 16.59
CA LEU A 8 65.25 -5.52 15.99
C LEU A 8 64.20 -4.40 15.80
N VAL A 9 64.03 -3.97 14.55
CA VAL A 9 63.01 -2.98 14.15
C VAL A 9 61.70 -3.72 13.93
N PHE A 10 60.74 -3.53 14.84
CA PHE A 10 59.36 -3.96 14.63
C PHE A 10 58.61 -2.91 13.80
N SER A 11 58.48 -3.15 12.50
CA SER A 11 57.57 -2.41 11.64
C SER A 11 56.13 -2.88 11.88
N VAL A 12 55.33 -2.04 12.54
CA VAL A 12 53.89 -2.25 12.73
C VAL A 12 53.18 -1.95 11.40
N LEU A 13 52.72 -3.00 10.71
CA LEU A 13 51.82 -2.88 9.57
C LEU A 13 50.41 -2.54 10.09
N VAL A 14 50.01 -1.28 9.94
CA VAL A 14 48.63 -0.85 10.15
C VAL A 14 47.82 -1.27 8.92
N ASN A 15 47.11 -2.39 9.01
CA ASN A 15 46.07 -2.74 8.04
C ASN A 15 44.87 -1.81 8.27
N ALA A 16 44.74 -0.78 7.45
CA ALA A 16 43.50 -0.05 7.30
C ALA A 16 42.47 -0.98 6.64
N GLN A 17 41.60 -1.60 7.43
CA GLN A 17 40.39 -2.22 6.92
C GLN A 17 39.43 -1.10 6.53
N THR A 18 39.35 -0.82 5.23
CA THR A 18 38.29 -0.03 4.63
C THR A 18 36.98 -0.81 4.79
N GLU A 19 36.16 -0.45 5.77
CA GLU A 19 34.79 -0.91 5.89
C GLU A 19 34.02 -0.45 4.64
N ASN A 20 33.86 -1.38 3.71
CA ASN A 20 32.98 -1.25 2.57
C ASN A 20 31.53 -1.23 3.11
N SER A 21 30.95 -0.05 3.31
CA SER A 21 29.52 0.10 3.57
C SER A 21 28.76 -0.30 2.30
N ARG A 22 28.53 -1.61 2.13
CA ARG A 22 27.50 -2.10 1.23
C ARG A 22 26.18 -1.57 1.75
N THR A 23 25.66 -0.54 1.08
CA THR A 23 24.24 -0.21 1.14
C THR A 23 23.50 -1.43 0.64
N GLU A 24 23.09 -2.33 1.53
CA GLU A 24 22.13 -3.37 1.23
C GLU A 24 20.81 -2.66 0.91
N ARG A 25 20.60 -2.34 -0.37
CA ARG A 25 19.24 -2.15 -0.87
C ARG A 25 18.61 -3.53 -0.83
N ALA A 26 17.59 -3.68 0.00
CA ALA A 26 16.69 -4.82 -0.09
C ALA A 26 16.25 -4.91 -1.56
N ASP A 27 16.61 -6.01 -2.22
CA ASP A 27 16.16 -6.34 -3.56
C ASP A 27 14.67 -6.70 -3.41
N VAL A 28 13.79 -5.73 -3.67
CA VAL A 28 12.35 -5.91 -3.58
C VAL A 28 11.94 -6.66 -4.84
N ASP A 29 11.59 -7.95 -4.69
CA ASP A 29 11.03 -8.74 -5.77
C ASP A 29 9.66 -8.18 -6.17
N ASP A 30 9.63 -7.39 -7.24
CA ASP A 30 8.42 -6.75 -7.79
C ASP A 30 7.42 -7.79 -8.36
N ARG A 31 7.77 -9.08 -8.39
CA ARG A 31 6.85 -10.16 -8.81
C ARG A 31 5.94 -10.66 -7.68
N SER A 32 6.20 -10.24 -6.44
CA SER A 32 5.38 -10.57 -5.28
C SER A 32 4.54 -9.38 -4.82
N VAL A 33 4.12 -8.46 -5.71
CA VAL A 33 3.17 -7.42 -5.31
C VAL A 33 1.85 -8.09 -4.95
N GLU A 34 1.73 -8.41 -3.68
CA GLU A 34 0.62 -9.18 -3.13
C GLU A 34 -0.67 -8.33 -3.10
N ILE A 35 -0.58 -7.00 -3.11
CA ILE A 35 -1.75 -6.12 -3.07
C ILE A 35 -1.83 -5.27 -4.34
N SER A 36 -2.98 -5.30 -5.02
CA SER A 36 -3.14 -4.60 -6.31
C SER A 36 -4.47 -3.87 -6.45
N LEU A 37 -4.48 -2.86 -7.32
CA LEU A 37 -5.67 -2.20 -7.84
C LEU A 37 -5.83 -2.54 -9.32
N GLN A 38 -7.01 -2.97 -9.73
CA GLN A 38 -7.31 -3.35 -11.11
C GLN A 38 -8.66 -2.80 -11.55
N SER A 39 -8.81 -2.38 -12.80
CA SER A 39 -10.11 -2.02 -13.36
C SER A 39 -10.92 -3.28 -13.72
N GLU A 40 -12.20 -3.32 -13.34
CA GLU A 40 -13.08 -4.46 -13.63
C GLU A 40 -14.01 -4.18 -14.82
N CYS A 41 -14.89 -3.19 -14.65
CA CYS A 41 -15.98 -2.90 -15.56
C CYS A 41 -16.37 -1.42 -15.47
N GLU A 42 -16.99 -0.92 -16.54
CA GLU A 42 -17.45 0.45 -16.64
C GLU A 42 -18.93 0.55 -16.23
N LEU A 43 -19.22 1.57 -15.39
CA LEU A 43 -20.55 2.04 -15.05
C LEU A 43 -20.85 3.32 -15.87
N ASN A 44 -22.04 3.92 -15.70
CA ASN A 44 -22.43 5.10 -16.47
C ASN A 44 -21.39 6.24 -16.34
N ASP A 45 -21.14 6.71 -15.12
CA ASP A 45 -20.25 7.86 -14.84
C ASP A 45 -19.01 7.49 -14.01
N SER A 46 -18.79 6.20 -13.79
CA SER A 46 -17.69 5.67 -12.97
C SER A 46 -17.08 4.42 -13.58
N ILE A 47 -15.89 4.07 -13.10
CA ILE A 47 -15.26 2.77 -13.31
C ILE A 47 -15.28 2.03 -11.99
N ARG A 48 -15.57 0.74 -12.03
CA ARG A 48 -15.40 -0.14 -10.88
C ARG A 48 -13.96 -0.64 -10.84
N LEU A 49 -13.30 -0.39 -9.71
CA LEU A 49 -11.97 -0.90 -9.42
C LEU A 49 -12.07 -2.03 -8.38
N ARG A 50 -11.18 -3.01 -8.49
CA ARG A 50 -10.96 -4.08 -7.52
C ARG A 50 -9.68 -3.82 -6.75
N LEU A 51 -9.77 -3.87 -5.43
CA LEU A 51 -8.63 -3.95 -4.52
C LEU A 51 -8.48 -5.40 -4.08
N SER A 52 -7.40 -6.05 -4.51
CA SER A 52 -7.10 -7.44 -4.17
C SER A 52 -6.02 -7.49 -3.10
N ASN A 53 -6.31 -8.16 -1.99
CA ASN A 53 -5.33 -8.51 -0.97
C ASN A 53 -4.83 -9.93 -1.21
N GLY A 54 -3.79 -10.08 -2.01
CA GLY A 54 -3.06 -11.31 -2.19
C GLY A 54 -2.00 -11.57 -1.11
N ASP A 55 -1.97 -10.84 0.00
CA ASP A 55 -1.00 -11.10 1.08
C ASP A 55 -1.52 -12.22 2.00
N LYS A 56 -0.65 -12.77 2.84
CA LYS A 56 -1.02 -13.65 3.96
C LYS A 56 -1.59 -12.87 5.15
N TRP A 57 -1.36 -11.56 5.21
CA TRP A 57 -1.86 -10.68 6.28
C TRP A 57 -3.19 -10.01 5.88
N ALA A 58 -4.09 -9.79 6.84
CA ALA A 58 -5.24 -8.93 6.59
C ALA A 58 -4.81 -7.46 6.46
N ILE A 59 -5.56 -6.71 5.67
CA ILE A 59 -5.34 -5.27 5.49
C ILE A 59 -6.57 -4.47 5.89
N ALA A 60 -6.32 -3.33 6.52
CA ALA A 60 -7.32 -2.35 6.87
C ALA A 60 -7.39 -1.26 5.80
N VAL A 61 -8.61 -0.85 5.46
CA VAL A 61 -8.93 0.27 4.58
C VAL A 61 -9.94 1.19 5.24
N LYS A 62 -10.07 2.42 4.74
CA LYS A 62 -11.08 3.37 5.20
C LYS A 62 -12.37 3.25 4.38
N THR A 63 -13.51 3.19 5.06
CA THR A 63 -14.85 3.06 4.45
C THR A 63 -15.80 4.13 4.96
N ASP A 64 -16.85 4.40 4.19
CA ASP A 64 -17.93 5.35 4.49
C ASP A 64 -18.98 4.82 5.50
N ARG A 65 -19.02 3.50 5.71
CA ARG A 65 -19.96 2.81 6.60
C ARG A 65 -19.24 2.09 7.72
N LEU A 66 -19.85 2.14 8.90
CA LEU A 66 -19.40 1.43 10.10
C LEU A 66 -19.52 -0.09 9.95
N TYR A 67 -20.54 -0.54 9.22
CA TYR A 67 -20.86 -1.96 9.13
C TYR A 67 -21.29 -2.35 7.72
N TYR A 68 -20.67 -3.42 7.24
CA TYR A 68 -21.10 -4.17 6.06
C TYR A 68 -21.51 -5.55 6.53
N ARG A 69 -22.73 -5.98 6.18
CA ARG A 69 -23.23 -7.28 6.60
C ARG A 69 -22.36 -8.38 5.97
N THR A 70 -21.66 -9.13 6.82
CA THR A 70 -20.82 -10.25 6.44
C THR A 70 -21.02 -11.39 7.44
N GLY A 71 -20.89 -12.64 6.95
CA GLY A 71 -20.82 -13.82 7.81
C GLY A 71 -19.38 -14.28 8.06
N ARG A 72 -18.39 -13.52 7.55
CA ARG A 72 -16.97 -13.89 7.59
C ARG A 72 -16.21 -13.00 8.56
N SER A 73 -15.23 -13.60 9.20
CA SER A 73 -14.31 -12.94 10.12
C SER A 73 -12.88 -13.40 9.86
N VAL A 74 -11.94 -12.63 10.39
CA VAL A 74 -10.51 -12.97 10.42
C VAL A 74 -9.99 -12.80 11.85
N ASN A 75 -9.11 -13.70 12.27
CA ASN A 75 -8.35 -13.55 13.49
C ASN A 75 -7.10 -12.75 13.18
N LEU A 76 -7.04 -11.52 13.67
CA LEU A 76 -5.84 -10.71 13.54
C LEU A 76 -4.76 -11.23 14.48
N SER A 77 -3.49 -11.01 14.11
CA SER A 77 -2.32 -11.46 14.86
C SER A 77 -2.26 -11.02 16.34
N ASN A 78 -3.08 -10.05 16.78
CA ASN A 78 -3.24 -9.61 18.17
C ASN A 78 -4.46 -10.19 18.91
N VAL A 79 -4.99 -11.34 18.45
CA VAL A 79 -5.99 -12.21 19.14
C VAL A 79 -7.42 -11.67 19.16
N ARG A 80 -7.75 -10.66 18.34
CA ARG A 80 -9.14 -10.22 18.16
C ARG A 80 -9.68 -10.70 16.83
N GLU A 81 -10.86 -11.32 16.89
CA GLU A 81 -11.67 -11.63 15.73
C GLU A 81 -12.35 -10.34 15.23
N PHE A 82 -12.24 -10.07 13.94
CA PHE A 82 -12.90 -8.94 13.29
C PHE A 82 -13.68 -9.40 12.08
N TYR A 83 -14.84 -8.79 11.86
CA TYR A 83 -15.61 -8.99 10.64
C TYR A 83 -14.88 -8.37 9.44
N VAL A 84 -14.84 -9.12 8.33
CA VAL A 84 -14.21 -8.68 7.09
C VAL A 84 -15.25 -8.13 6.11
N LEU A 85 -14.84 -7.19 5.28
CA LEU A 85 -15.67 -6.65 4.22
C LEU A 85 -16.15 -7.78 3.30
N PRO A 86 -17.40 -7.73 2.81
CA PRO A 86 -17.91 -8.73 1.90
C PRO A 86 -17.15 -8.69 0.57
N VAL A 87 -16.82 -9.88 0.07
CA VAL A 87 -16.08 -10.06 -1.18
C VAL A 87 -16.92 -9.63 -2.38
N ASP A 88 -16.25 -9.08 -3.40
CA ASP A 88 -16.84 -8.67 -4.69
C ASP A 88 -18.09 -7.77 -4.55
N THR A 89 -18.20 -7.07 -3.41
CA THR A 89 -19.26 -6.11 -3.13
C THR A 89 -18.73 -4.70 -3.40
N ASP A 90 -19.60 -3.83 -3.93
CA ASP A 90 -19.29 -2.41 -4.10
C ASP A 90 -19.26 -1.72 -2.73
N ILE A 91 -18.06 -1.49 -2.22
CA ILE A 91 -17.79 -0.83 -0.94
C ILE A 91 -17.63 0.67 -1.18
N GLY A 92 -18.22 1.48 -0.31
CA GLY A 92 -17.92 2.91 -0.22
C GLY A 92 -16.51 3.14 0.36
N LEU A 93 -15.50 2.76 -0.41
CA LEU A 93 -14.09 2.90 -0.07
C LEU A 93 -13.68 4.37 -0.13
N GLN A 94 -12.96 4.84 0.89
CA GLN A 94 -12.33 6.15 0.86
C GLN A 94 -11.01 6.08 0.09
N TYR A 95 -10.87 6.98 -0.88
CA TYR A 95 -9.64 7.21 -1.64
C TYR A 95 -9.40 8.71 -1.79
N TYR A 96 -8.18 9.05 -2.19
CA TYR A 96 -7.79 10.42 -2.52
C TYR A 96 -7.53 10.52 -4.02
N VAL A 97 -7.62 11.75 -4.53
CA VAL A 97 -7.19 12.09 -5.88
C VAL A 97 -6.00 13.01 -5.72
N ASP A 98 -4.87 12.63 -6.29
CA ASP A 98 -3.63 13.38 -6.22
C ASP A 98 -3.08 13.61 -7.64
N LYS A 99 -2.12 14.53 -7.77
CA LYS A 99 -1.49 14.83 -9.05
C LYS A 99 -0.51 13.72 -9.43
N PHE A 100 -0.59 13.24 -10.67
CA PHE A 100 0.43 12.40 -11.28
C PHE A 100 1.46 13.25 -12.08
N ALA A 101 1.16 14.52 -12.32
CA ALA A 101 1.98 15.41 -13.14
C ALA A 101 3.33 15.82 -12.51
N PHE A 102 4.24 16.26 -13.37
CA PHE A 102 5.54 16.80 -12.99
C PHE A 102 5.40 18.02 -12.05
N PRO A 103 6.41 18.31 -11.20
CA PRO A 103 6.31 19.30 -10.12
C PRO A 103 5.82 20.70 -10.51
N ASN A 104 5.98 21.10 -11.78
CA ASN A 104 5.74 22.46 -12.26
C ASN A 104 4.41 22.66 -12.98
N GLU A 105 3.60 21.62 -13.16
CA GLU A 105 2.30 21.72 -13.82
C GLU A 105 1.18 22.06 -12.83
N LYS A 106 0.36 23.05 -13.17
CA LYS A 106 -0.80 23.43 -12.36
C LYS A 106 -1.96 22.51 -12.70
N VAL A 107 -2.08 21.41 -11.97
CA VAL A 107 -3.19 20.47 -12.08
C VAL A 107 -4.32 20.86 -11.13
N GLN A 108 -5.53 21.04 -11.66
CA GLN A 108 -6.72 21.21 -10.83
C GLN A 108 -7.18 19.84 -10.31
N ILE A 109 -7.01 19.61 -9.00
CA ILE A 109 -7.52 18.43 -8.31
C ILE A 109 -9.01 18.66 -7.99
N PRO A 110 -9.91 17.77 -8.43
CA PRO A 110 -11.31 17.90 -8.13
C PRO A 110 -11.60 17.66 -6.64
N ALA A 111 -12.52 18.44 -6.07
CA ALA A 111 -12.96 18.22 -4.71
C ALA A 111 -13.70 16.88 -4.61
N ILE A 112 -13.21 16.01 -3.73
CA ILE A 112 -13.92 14.79 -3.33
C ILE A 112 -14.82 15.18 -2.16
N PRO A 113 -16.13 14.85 -2.18
CA PRO A 113 -16.98 15.05 -1.02
C PRO A 113 -16.35 14.39 0.20
N SER A 114 -16.02 15.18 1.23
CA SER A 114 -15.60 14.62 2.51
C SER A 114 -16.77 13.81 3.05
N SER A 115 -16.57 12.51 3.26
CA SER A 115 -17.43 11.79 4.19
C SER A 115 -16.90 12.09 5.59
N ASP A 116 -17.63 12.89 6.36
CA ASP A 116 -17.28 13.20 7.76
C ASP A 116 -17.17 11.95 8.64
N ASN A 117 -17.71 10.82 8.14
CA ASN A 117 -17.61 9.51 8.75
C ASN A 117 -16.57 8.66 8.00
N SER A 118 -15.53 8.23 8.72
CA SER A 118 -14.50 7.31 8.24
C SER A 118 -14.35 6.14 9.21
N PHE A 119 -14.65 4.94 8.73
CA PHE A 119 -14.57 3.70 9.50
C PHE A 119 -13.46 2.81 8.97
N VAL A 120 -13.06 1.81 9.76
CA VAL A 120 -12.07 0.82 9.34
C VAL A 120 -12.79 -0.43 8.88
N GLY A 121 -12.53 -0.86 7.65
CA GLY A 121 -12.95 -2.14 7.11
C GLY A 121 -11.73 -3.05 6.89
N TRP A 122 -11.87 -4.34 7.21
CA TRP A 122 -10.81 -5.34 7.03
C TRP A 122 -11.04 -6.15 5.76
N ILE A 123 -9.98 -6.36 4.98
CA ILE A 123 -9.96 -7.29 3.84
C ILE A 123 -9.11 -8.48 4.26
N ALA A 124 -9.68 -9.67 4.22
CA ALA A 124 -8.99 -10.88 4.64
C ALA A 124 -7.79 -11.21 3.71
N PRO A 125 -6.87 -12.08 4.14
CA PRO A 125 -5.88 -12.67 3.24
C PRO A 125 -6.56 -13.35 2.05
N ARG A 126 -6.01 -13.13 0.85
CA ARG A 126 -6.48 -13.69 -0.43
C ARG A 126 -7.91 -13.29 -0.83
N ASP A 127 -8.50 -12.27 -0.20
CA ASP A 127 -9.79 -11.70 -0.58
C ASP A 127 -9.64 -10.43 -1.44
N SER A 128 -10.76 -9.96 -1.99
CA SER A 128 -10.85 -8.69 -2.70
C SER A 128 -12.15 -7.95 -2.41
N ILE A 129 -12.12 -6.63 -2.58
CA ILE A 129 -13.31 -5.77 -2.59
C ILE A 129 -13.38 -4.99 -3.89
N SER A 130 -14.57 -4.54 -4.26
CA SER A 130 -14.76 -3.61 -5.37
C SER A 130 -15.22 -2.26 -4.87
N PHE A 131 -14.93 -1.20 -5.60
CA PHE A 131 -15.41 0.15 -5.30
C PHE A 131 -15.48 0.98 -6.58
N SER A 132 -16.34 2.00 -6.58
CA SER A 132 -16.58 2.85 -7.74
C SER A 132 -15.82 4.17 -7.69
N VAL A 133 -15.15 4.52 -8.79
CA VAL A 133 -14.44 5.80 -8.97
C VAL A 133 -15.05 6.58 -10.13
N PRO A 134 -15.51 7.84 -9.94
CA PRO A 134 -16.01 8.68 -11.01
C PRO A 134 -14.96 8.88 -12.12
N LYS A 135 -15.38 8.79 -13.38
CA LYS A 135 -14.50 8.94 -14.55
C LYS A 135 -13.79 10.29 -14.58
N LYS A 136 -14.41 11.35 -14.06
CA LYS A 136 -13.79 12.67 -13.92
C LYS A 136 -12.52 12.68 -13.05
N TYR A 137 -12.26 11.64 -12.27
CA TYR A 137 -11.06 11.49 -11.43
C TYR A 137 -9.97 10.64 -12.10
N LEU A 138 -10.26 10.05 -13.27
CA LEU A 138 -9.36 9.18 -14.02
C LEU A 138 -8.72 9.92 -15.22
N ARG A 139 -8.43 11.22 -15.05
CA ARG A 139 -7.66 11.99 -16.04
C ARG A 139 -6.19 11.54 -16.03
N GLU A 140 -5.48 11.78 -17.13
CA GLU A 140 -4.07 11.36 -17.29
C GLU A 140 -3.11 12.05 -16.32
N ASP A 141 -3.47 13.24 -15.83
CA ASP A 141 -2.68 14.05 -14.90
C ASP A 141 -3.03 13.80 -13.42
N LEU A 142 -3.94 12.85 -13.15
CA LEU A 142 -4.42 12.50 -11.83
C LEU A 142 -4.14 11.02 -11.50
N MET A 143 -4.09 10.72 -10.21
CA MET A 143 -4.03 9.36 -9.70
C MET A 143 -4.99 9.17 -8.53
N ILE A 144 -5.58 7.98 -8.45
CA ILE A 144 -6.35 7.50 -7.32
C ILE A 144 -5.38 6.91 -6.31
N VAL A 145 -5.47 7.33 -5.06
CA VAL A 145 -4.63 6.86 -3.97
C VAL A 145 -5.50 6.22 -2.91
N VAL A 146 -5.32 4.92 -2.69
CA VAL A 146 -5.93 4.18 -1.59
C VAL A 146 -4.90 3.96 -0.51
N ARG A 147 -5.22 4.36 0.72
CA ARG A 147 -4.39 4.05 1.90
C ARG A 147 -4.78 2.71 2.48
N ILE A 148 -3.76 1.93 2.84
CA ILE A 148 -3.95 0.65 3.54
C ILE A 148 -3.08 0.63 4.79
N ASN A 149 -3.43 -0.25 5.73
CA ASN A 149 -2.59 -0.62 6.86
C ASN A 149 -2.59 -2.13 7.01
N TYR A 150 -1.47 -2.71 7.39
CA TYR A 150 -1.41 -4.15 7.67
C TYR A 150 -1.84 -4.45 9.10
N GLU A 151 -2.39 -5.65 9.34
CA GLU A 151 -2.74 -6.07 10.70
C GLU A 151 -1.56 -6.14 11.67
N TRP A 152 -0.35 -6.46 11.18
CA TRP A 152 0.86 -6.52 12.02
C TRP A 152 1.35 -5.13 12.46
N GLU A 153 0.82 -4.06 11.86
CA GLU A 153 1.05 -2.66 12.26
C GLU A 153 0.09 -2.20 13.36
N MET A 154 -0.80 -3.07 13.83
CA MET A 154 -1.66 -2.75 14.96
C MET A 154 -0.86 -2.80 16.26
N THR A 155 -1.02 -1.75 17.06
CA THR A 155 -0.60 -1.77 18.46
C THR A 155 -1.38 -2.83 19.24
N LYS A 156 -0.87 -3.21 20.41
CA LYS A 156 -1.56 -4.14 21.34
C LYS A 156 -2.97 -3.68 21.75
N ASN A 157 -3.21 -2.37 21.73
CA ASN A 157 -4.52 -1.78 22.05
C ASN A 157 -5.48 -1.76 20.85
N GLY A 158 -5.07 -2.27 19.70
CA GLY A 158 -5.86 -2.32 18.48
C GLY A 158 -5.83 -1.03 17.65
N ALA A 159 -5.03 -0.03 18.04
CA ALA A 159 -4.85 1.17 17.23
C ALA A 159 -3.88 0.89 16.07
N LEU A 160 -4.25 1.33 14.86
CA LEU A 160 -3.39 1.30 13.68
C LEU A 160 -2.29 2.35 13.82
N LEU A 161 -1.05 1.98 13.52
CA LEU A 161 0.05 2.94 13.44
C LEU A 161 -0.13 3.85 12.24
N ALA A 162 0.16 5.14 12.41
CA ALA A 162 0.14 6.11 11.32
C ALA A 162 1.34 5.98 10.37
N ARG A 163 2.36 5.19 10.76
CA ARG A 163 3.60 4.98 9.99
C ARG A 163 4.08 3.52 10.12
N PRO A 164 4.63 2.94 9.04
CA PRO A 164 4.74 3.52 7.69
C PRO A 164 3.37 3.72 7.01
N GLU A 165 3.32 4.59 6.01
CA GLU A 165 2.09 4.83 5.24
C GLU A 165 2.15 4.00 3.95
N HIS A 166 1.20 3.08 3.77
CA HIS A 166 1.09 2.27 2.56
C HIS A 166 0.04 2.85 1.63
N ARG A 167 0.39 2.97 0.35
CA ARG A 167 -0.46 3.56 -0.68
C ARG A 167 -0.50 2.64 -1.89
N LEU A 168 -1.71 2.35 -2.35
CA LEU A 168 -1.96 1.80 -3.67
C LEU A 168 -2.34 2.94 -4.59
N VAL A 169 -1.78 2.92 -5.80
CA VAL A 169 -2.00 3.97 -6.79
C VAL A 169 -2.62 3.35 -8.04
N PHE A 170 -3.63 4.02 -8.59
CA PHE A 170 -4.24 3.66 -9.87
C PHE A 170 -4.39 4.92 -10.73
N ARG A 171 -3.91 4.90 -11.97
CA ARG A 171 -3.95 6.06 -12.87
C ARG A 171 -4.96 5.82 -13.99
N GLY A 172 -5.50 6.90 -14.54
CA GLY A 172 -6.36 6.82 -15.72
C GLY A 172 -5.67 6.14 -16.92
N ILE A 173 -4.36 6.38 -17.08
CA ILE A 173 -3.54 5.76 -18.12
C ILE A 173 -3.32 4.25 -17.94
N ASP A 174 -3.66 3.69 -16.78
CA ASP A 174 -3.59 2.24 -16.52
C ASP A 174 -4.86 1.51 -16.99
N LEU A 175 -5.88 2.24 -17.46
CA LEU A 175 -7.09 1.66 -18.04
C LEU A 175 -6.79 1.02 -19.41
N PRO A 176 -7.38 -0.14 -19.73
CA PRO A 176 -7.32 -0.68 -21.08
C PRO A 176 -8.09 0.22 -22.07
N GLU A 177 -7.79 0.09 -23.36
CA GLU A 177 -8.43 0.87 -24.44
C GLU A 177 -9.97 0.77 -24.44
N SER A 178 -10.49 -0.38 -24.01
CA SER A 178 -11.92 -0.58 -23.84
C SER A 178 -12.20 -1.40 -22.57
N LEU A 179 -13.15 -0.93 -21.77
CA LEU A 179 -13.69 -1.66 -20.63
C LEU A 179 -15.09 -2.19 -20.95
N GLY A 180 -15.38 -3.43 -20.57
CA GLY A 180 -16.74 -3.97 -20.63
C GLY A 180 -17.67 -3.24 -19.66
N LYS A 181 -18.97 -3.21 -19.95
CA LYS A 181 -19.97 -2.67 -19.00
C LYS A 181 -20.17 -3.63 -17.84
N CYS A 182 -20.36 -3.10 -16.63
CA CYS A 182 -20.78 -3.92 -15.50
C CYS A 182 -22.18 -4.48 -15.79
N ARG A 183 -22.36 -5.78 -15.50
CA ARG A 183 -23.66 -6.45 -15.63
C ARG A 183 -24.58 -6.14 -14.45
#